data_AF-A0A6N8GKU5-F1
#
_entry.id   AF-A0A6N8GKU5-F1
#
_cell.length_a   1.000
_cell.length_b   1.000
_cell.length_c   1.000
_cell.angle_alpha   90.00
_cell.angle_beta   90.00
_cell.angle_gamma   90.00
#
_symmetry.space_group_name_H-M   'P 1'
#
loop_
_entity.id
_entity.type
_entity.pdbx_description
1 polymer ?
#
loop_
_entity_poly.entity_id
_entity_poly.type
_entity_poly.pdbx_seq_one_letter_code
_entity_poly.pdbx_strand_id
1 'polypeptide(L)'
;MLAARPLLWFGDRAYGIYLWHWPLLITYLLISARDDVPVLDGLGILAASVLLTRATAPLLAGWRALPGVRAGHGLRLTATALVVAVPLTGAHQYTVQRDPSAGVERTPENYPGAAVLRGDVTDVPDVPIIPTGAEREDEWGDTGGPCSPEDTPEGIDGLGHCRVIEPDDGSAPERTVVVIGDSHAQQLLTPIHRAADAQGWKVISYLRMACRYTGDTEPADAECSEFNAAARQAALEAEPDAVLTIGTRSLPEAPHEKLVDGYEAGVAPFLDAGIPVLAFRDNPRFPFSMFACVETYGPDRERCNPPRSESLLPENPLEELAARHEDLHSIDLTDRLCTDTVCPGVVGNIQVYMDLDHVTSAYGETLAPDVEHRVLEALDWPDRR
;
A
#
# COMPACT_ATOMS: atom_id res chain seq x y z
N MET A 1 16.01 -27.75 -39.96
CA MET A 1 14.59 -27.36 -39.78
C MET A 1 14.37 -25.84 -39.63
N LEU A 2 15.39 -25.01 -39.39
CA LEU A 2 15.26 -23.54 -39.24
C LEU A 2 15.22 -22.72 -40.55
N ALA A 3 15.20 -23.35 -41.73
CA ALA A 3 15.24 -22.66 -43.04
C ALA A 3 13.95 -22.78 -43.86
N ALA A 4 12.85 -23.23 -43.25
CA ALA A 4 11.56 -23.26 -43.93
C ALA A 4 11.05 -21.83 -44.15
N ARG A 5 10.67 -21.48 -45.38
CA ARG A 5 10.14 -20.16 -45.78
C ARG A 5 9.08 -19.56 -44.82
N PRO A 6 8.10 -20.31 -44.28
CA PRO A 6 7.16 -19.74 -43.31
C PRO A 6 7.81 -19.39 -41.97
N LEU A 7 8.78 -20.17 -41.48
CA LEU A 7 9.50 -19.87 -40.24
C LEU A 7 10.39 -18.64 -40.37
N LEU A 8 11.04 -18.45 -41.53
CA LEU A 8 11.80 -17.23 -41.82
C LEU A 8 10.89 -15.99 -41.91
N TRP A 9 9.70 -16.14 -42.50
CA TRP A 9 8.73 -15.04 -42.59
C TRP A 9 8.22 -14.58 -41.23
N PHE A 10 7.94 -15.53 -40.32
CA PHE A 10 7.60 -15.23 -38.93
C PHE A 10 8.79 -14.64 -38.18
N GLY A 11 9.99 -15.18 -38.36
CA GLY A 11 11.22 -14.65 -37.75
C GLY A 11 11.48 -13.19 -38.11
N ASP A 12 11.39 -12.83 -39.39
CA ASP A 12 11.59 -11.46 -39.89
C ASP A 12 10.57 -10.45 -39.34
N ARG A 13 9.43 -10.94 -38.83
CA ARG A 13 8.30 -10.12 -38.35
C ARG A 13 7.98 -10.34 -36.89
N ALA A 14 8.77 -11.15 -36.19
CA ALA A 14 8.54 -11.50 -34.79
C ALA A 14 8.44 -10.24 -33.93
N TYR A 15 9.27 -9.22 -34.20
CA TYR A 15 9.22 -7.93 -33.52
C TYR A 15 7.89 -7.19 -33.74
N GLY A 16 7.39 -7.13 -34.97
CA GLY A 16 6.12 -6.46 -35.27
C GLY A 16 4.92 -7.20 -34.69
N ILE A 17 4.95 -8.54 -34.75
CA ILE A 17 3.91 -9.38 -34.15
C ILE A 17 3.90 -9.16 -32.64
N TYR A 18 5.08 -9.19 -32.00
CA TYR A 18 5.24 -8.93 -30.57
C TYR A 18 4.67 -7.56 -30.16
N LEU A 19 4.94 -6.51 -30.96
CA LEU A 19 4.49 -5.15 -30.74
C LEU A 19 2.96 -5.01 -30.74
N TRP A 20 2.26 -5.75 -31.59
CA TRP A 20 0.79 -5.71 -31.65
C TRP A 20 0.11 -6.70 -30.72
N HIS A 21 0.77 -7.82 -30.40
CA HIS A 21 0.18 -8.85 -29.55
C HIS A 21 -0.10 -8.32 -28.14
N TRP A 22 0.84 -7.59 -27.56
CA TRP A 22 0.72 -7.14 -26.17
C TRP A 22 -0.46 -6.17 -25.99
N PRO A 23 -0.58 -5.07 -26.78
CA PRO A 23 -1.71 -4.16 -26.67
C PRO A 23 -3.07 -4.83 -26.91
N LEU A 24 -3.17 -5.72 -27.90
CA LEU A 24 -4.41 -6.44 -28.19
C LEU A 24 -4.80 -7.39 -27.05
N LEU A 25 -3.82 -8.11 -26.49
CA LEU A 25 -4.01 -9.01 -25.37
C LEU A 25 -4.50 -8.27 -24.12
N ILE A 26 -3.81 -7.20 -23.74
CA ILE A 26 -4.18 -6.38 -22.60
C ILE A 26 -5.55 -5.74 -22.81
N THR A 27 -5.82 -5.19 -23.99
CA THR A 27 -7.14 -4.61 -24.29
C THR A 27 -8.26 -5.65 -24.17
N TYR A 28 -8.04 -6.87 -24.66
CA TYR A 28 -9.01 -7.95 -24.51
C TYR A 28 -9.25 -8.30 -23.04
N LEU A 29 -8.21 -8.48 -22.24
CA LEU A 29 -8.32 -8.78 -20.81
C LEU A 29 -9.07 -7.68 -20.05
N LEU A 30 -8.76 -6.42 -20.33
CA LEU A 30 -9.40 -5.25 -19.71
C LEU A 30 -10.90 -5.18 -20.05
N ILE A 31 -11.28 -5.33 -21.33
CA ILE A 31 -12.67 -5.22 -21.77
C ILE A 31 -13.49 -6.44 -21.32
N SER A 32 -12.88 -7.63 -21.31
CA SER A 32 -13.56 -8.86 -20.90
C SER A 32 -13.60 -9.05 -19.38
N ALA A 33 -12.84 -8.26 -18.63
CA ALA A 33 -12.66 -8.37 -17.18
C ALA A 33 -12.27 -9.81 -16.75
N ARG A 34 -11.41 -10.47 -17.55
CA ARG A 34 -10.89 -11.81 -17.29
C ARG A 34 -9.42 -11.75 -16.94
N ASP A 35 -8.96 -12.72 -16.17
CA ASP A 35 -7.54 -12.86 -15.80
C ASP A 35 -6.81 -13.86 -16.71
N ASP A 36 -7.54 -14.63 -17.53
CA ASP A 36 -7.03 -15.57 -18.52
C ASP A 36 -7.66 -15.37 -19.91
N VAL A 37 -6.96 -15.89 -20.93
CA VAL A 37 -7.42 -15.84 -22.32
C VAL A 37 -7.70 -17.26 -22.83
N PRO A 38 -8.97 -17.59 -23.15
CA PRO A 38 -9.30 -18.86 -23.77
C PRO A 38 -8.50 -19.07 -25.06
N VAL A 39 -8.13 -20.33 -25.34
CA VAL A 39 -7.27 -20.69 -26.49
C VAL A 39 -7.78 -20.10 -27.81
N LEU A 40 -9.09 -20.10 -28.03
CA LEU A 40 -9.70 -19.55 -29.25
C LEU A 40 -9.49 -18.03 -29.38
N ASP A 41 -9.65 -17.30 -28.28
CA ASP A 41 -9.49 -15.85 -28.24
C ASP A 41 -8.00 -15.48 -28.36
N GLY A 42 -7.11 -16.25 -27.76
CA GLY A 42 -5.66 -16.12 -27.91
C GLY A 42 -5.19 -16.34 -29.36
N LEU A 43 -5.76 -17.34 -30.05
CA LEU A 43 -5.51 -17.54 -31.49
C LEU A 43 -6.04 -16.37 -32.33
N GLY A 44 -7.19 -15.80 -31.95
CA GLY A 44 -7.75 -14.59 -32.56
C GLY A 44 -6.85 -13.37 -32.42
N ILE A 45 -6.33 -13.12 -31.21
CA ILE A 45 -5.39 -12.03 -30.92
C ILE A 45 -4.09 -12.20 -31.72
N LEU A 46 -3.55 -13.41 -31.78
CA LEU A 46 -2.35 -13.70 -32.56
C LEU A 46 -2.57 -13.44 -34.06
N ALA A 47 -3.71 -13.89 -34.60
CA ALA A 47 -4.07 -13.63 -36.00
C ALA A 47 -4.22 -12.13 -36.28
N ALA A 48 -4.88 -11.38 -35.40
CA ALA A 48 -5.01 -9.93 -35.49
C ALA A 48 -3.64 -9.23 -35.44
N SER A 49 -2.74 -9.67 -34.56
CA SER A 49 -1.37 -9.14 -34.44
C SER A 49 -0.56 -9.31 -35.73
N VAL A 50 -0.69 -10.48 -36.37
CA VAL A 50 -0.05 -10.75 -37.67
C VAL A 50 -0.62 -9.86 -38.77
N LEU A 51 -1.94 -9.66 -38.80
CA LEU A 51 -2.60 -8.79 -39.77
C LEU A 51 -2.18 -7.32 -39.60
N LEU A 52 -2.16 -6.82 -38.36
CA LEU A 52 -1.72 -5.45 -38.05
C LEU A 52 -0.25 -5.23 -38.39
N THR A 53 0.62 -6.20 -38.08
CA THR A 53 2.03 -6.17 -38.48
C THR A 53 2.18 -6.04 -40.00
N ARG A 54 1.36 -6.77 -40.76
CA ARG A 54 1.38 -6.71 -42.23
C ARG A 54 0.89 -5.35 -42.74
N ALA A 55 -0.12 -4.76 -42.09
CA ALA A 55 -0.66 -3.46 -42.44
C ALA A 55 0.31 -2.31 -42.10
N THR A 56 1.05 -2.40 -41.00
CA THR A 56 1.94 -1.32 -40.55
C THR A 56 3.36 -1.39 -41.11
N ALA A 57 3.83 -2.57 -41.53
CA ALA A 57 5.12 -2.75 -42.19
C ALA A 57 5.40 -1.79 -43.37
N PRO A 58 4.50 -1.58 -44.35
CA PRO A 58 4.74 -0.65 -45.45
C PRO A 58 4.80 0.82 -45.01
N LEU A 59 4.03 1.20 -43.97
CA LEU A 59 4.03 2.56 -43.43
C LEU A 59 5.38 2.92 -42.78
N LEU A 60 5.95 1.97 -42.02
CA LEU A 60 7.25 2.15 -41.35
C LEU A 60 8.43 2.07 -42.33
N ALA A 61 8.31 1.29 -43.41
CA ALA A 61 9.32 1.23 -44.46
C ALA A 61 9.47 2.57 -45.20
N GLY A 62 8.38 3.34 -45.33
CA GLY A 62 8.39 4.68 -45.93
C GLY A 62 9.14 5.74 -45.11
N TRP A 63 9.30 5.55 -43.79
CA TRP A 63 10.02 6.49 -42.92
C TRP A 63 11.55 6.35 -42.98
N ARG A 64 12.08 5.28 -43.59
CA ARG A 64 13.53 5.01 -43.62
C ARG A 64 14.33 5.84 -44.64
N ALA A 65 13.73 6.79 -45.35
CA ALA A 65 14.49 7.71 -46.19
C ALA A 65 13.73 9.02 -46.47
N LEU A 66 14.09 10.09 -45.78
CA LEU A 66 14.07 11.41 -46.41
C LEU A 66 15.33 11.49 -47.30
N PRO A 67 15.20 11.48 -48.64
CA PRO A 67 16.36 11.55 -49.51
C PRO A 67 17.03 12.92 -49.32
N GLY A 68 18.29 12.95 -48.92
CA GLY A 68 19.13 14.17 -48.94
C GLY A 68 19.63 14.71 -47.60
N VAL A 69 19.20 14.18 -46.45
CA VAL A 69 19.66 14.69 -45.14
C VAL A 69 20.88 13.89 -44.63
N ARG A 70 22.09 14.37 -44.90
CA ARG A 70 23.34 13.88 -44.26
C ARG A 70 23.47 14.46 -42.84
N ALA A 71 22.56 14.07 -41.96
CA ALA A 71 22.68 14.33 -40.52
C ALA A 71 23.71 13.38 -39.90
N GLY A 72 24.69 13.92 -39.17
CA GLY A 72 25.61 13.11 -38.36
C GLY A 72 24.85 12.28 -37.33
N HIS A 73 25.43 11.16 -36.87
CA HIS A 73 24.77 10.23 -35.93
C HIS A 73 24.18 10.95 -34.71
N GLY A 74 24.85 11.99 -34.19
CA GLY A 74 24.34 12.82 -33.09
C GLY A 74 23.00 13.51 -33.40
N LEU A 75 22.84 14.12 -34.58
CA LEU A 75 21.60 14.82 -34.96
C LEU A 75 20.42 13.85 -35.15
N ARG A 76 20.69 12.61 -35.62
CA ARG A 76 19.66 11.57 -35.73
C ARG A 76 19.22 11.05 -34.36
N LEU A 77 20.18 10.88 -33.44
CA LEU A 77 19.88 10.49 -32.06
C LEU A 77 19.11 11.59 -31.33
N THR A 78 19.50 12.86 -31.48
CA THR A 78 18.77 14.00 -30.91
C THR A 78 17.36 14.11 -31.48
N ALA A 79 17.17 13.99 -32.80
CA ALA A 79 15.85 14.04 -33.41
C ALA A 79 14.96 12.87 -32.95
N THR A 80 15.51 11.65 -32.87
CA THR A 80 14.77 10.48 -32.36
C THR A 80 14.42 10.65 -30.88
N ALA A 81 15.37 11.13 -30.07
CA ALA A 81 15.14 11.41 -28.66
C ALA A 81 14.07 12.48 -28.47
N LEU A 82 14.07 13.54 -29.27
CA LEU A 82 13.03 14.59 -29.23
C LEU A 82 11.66 14.09 -29.70
N VAL A 83 11.60 13.24 -30.73
CA VAL A 83 10.35 12.62 -31.21
C VAL A 83 9.72 11.72 -30.16
N VAL A 84 10.51 11.13 -29.25
CA VAL A 84 10.00 10.32 -28.14
C VAL A 84 9.73 11.18 -26.89
N ALA A 85 10.69 12.02 -26.51
CA ALA A 85 10.63 12.81 -25.29
C ALA A 85 9.53 13.88 -25.36
N VAL A 86 9.38 14.61 -26.47
CA VAL A 86 8.39 15.70 -26.55
C VAL A 86 6.96 15.19 -26.40
N PRO A 87 6.51 14.12 -27.09
CA PRO A 87 5.18 13.56 -26.87
C PRO A 87 5.00 12.95 -25.49
N LEU A 88 6.02 12.28 -24.93
CA LEU A 88 5.94 11.72 -23.57
C LEU A 88 5.83 12.81 -22.51
N THR A 89 6.67 13.84 -22.58
CA THR A 89 6.58 14.99 -21.67
C THR A 89 5.28 15.75 -21.89
N GLY A 90 4.83 15.92 -23.14
CA GLY A 90 3.55 16.54 -23.45
C GLY A 90 2.35 15.76 -22.91
N ALA A 91 2.36 14.42 -23.03
CA ALA A 91 1.35 13.54 -22.49
C ALA A 91 1.35 13.57 -20.95
N HIS A 92 2.52 13.49 -20.32
CA HIS A 92 2.67 13.57 -18.87
C HIS A 92 2.22 14.94 -18.33
N GLN A 93 2.61 16.04 -18.98
CA GLN A 93 2.13 17.38 -18.61
C GLN A 93 0.62 17.51 -18.81
N TYR A 94 0.07 16.91 -19.87
CA TYR A 94 -1.37 16.91 -20.10
C TYR A 94 -2.14 16.10 -19.05
N THR A 95 -1.61 14.96 -18.59
CA THR A 95 -2.23 14.18 -17.52
C THR A 95 -2.16 14.92 -16.18
N VAL A 96 -1.03 15.55 -15.84
CA VAL A 96 -0.88 16.34 -14.61
C VAL A 96 -1.78 17.58 -14.61
N GLN A 97 -1.85 18.32 -15.72
CA GLN A 97 -2.71 19.51 -15.81
C GLN A 97 -4.20 19.19 -15.86
N ARG A 98 -4.56 17.94 -16.14
CA ARG A 98 -5.95 17.46 -16.14
C ARG A 98 -6.23 16.53 -14.99
N ASP A 99 -5.42 16.54 -13.95
CA ASP A 99 -5.78 15.87 -12.71
C ASP A 99 -7.15 16.42 -12.27
N PRO A 100 -8.21 15.61 -12.35
CA PRO A 100 -9.56 16.07 -12.07
C PRO A 100 -9.69 16.47 -10.59
N SER A 101 -8.83 15.94 -9.71
CA SER A 101 -8.80 16.27 -8.29
C SER A 101 -8.14 17.62 -7.99
N ALA A 102 -7.29 18.16 -8.88
CA ALA A 102 -6.52 19.38 -8.63
C ALA A 102 -7.39 20.65 -8.42
N GLY A 103 -8.69 20.60 -8.79
CA GLY A 103 -9.66 21.66 -8.56
C GLY A 103 -10.56 21.47 -7.33
N VAL A 104 -10.40 20.38 -6.58
CA VAL A 104 -11.24 20.01 -5.43
C VAL A 104 -10.41 20.09 -4.16
N GLU A 105 -10.86 20.87 -3.18
CA GLU A 105 -10.19 20.97 -1.89
C GLU A 105 -10.33 19.65 -1.10
N ARG A 106 -9.22 19.18 -0.51
CA ARG A 106 -9.17 17.98 0.33
C ARG A 106 -9.70 18.27 1.73
N THR A 107 -11.02 18.39 1.85
CA THR A 107 -11.70 18.62 3.12
C THR A 107 -12.45 17.38 3.58
N PRO A 108 -12.77 17.24 4.89
CA PRO A 108 -13.58 16.14 5.41
C PRO A 108 -14.98 16.04 4.77
N GLU A 109 -15.53 17.14 4.25
CA GLU A 109 -16.81 17.12 3.54
C GLU A 109 -16.69 16.48 2.15
N ASN A 110 -15.60 16.76 1.43
CA ASN A 110 -15.37 16.19 0.10
C ASN A 110 -14.81 14.76 0.16
N TYR A 111 -14.00 14.47 1.17
CA TYR A 111 -13.29 13.21 1.35
C TYR A 111 -13.49 12.67 2.77
N PRO A 112 -14.72 12.25 3.12
CA PRO A 112 -15.03 11.80 4.48
C PRO A 112 -14.36 10.48 4.89
N GLY A 113 -13.88 9.66 3.94
CA GLY A 113 -13.18 8.41 4.22
C GLY A 113 -13.90 7.53 5.25
N ALA A 114 -13.17 7.10 6.28
CA ALA A 114 -13.67 6.24 7.35
C ALA A 114 -14.91 6.78 8.09
N ALA A 115 -15.17 8.10 8.06
CA ALA A 115 -16.38 8.69 8.64
C ALA A 115 -17.68 8.16 8.00
N VAL A 116 -17.61 7.68 6.75
CA VAL A 116 -18.74 7.00 6.10
C VAL A 116 -19.06 5.67 6.78
N LEU A 117 -18.04 4.87 7.08
CA LEU A 117 -18.22 3.57 7.77
C LEU A 117 -18.54 3.76 9.25
N ARG A 118 -18.12 4.88 9.86
CA ARG A 118 -18.55 5.29 11.20
C ARG A 118 -20.04 5.64 11.26
N GLY A 119 -20.62 6.03 10.12
CA GLY A 119 -22.02 6.49 10.00
C GLY A 119 -22.21 7.99 10.23
N ASP A 120 -21.13 8.75 10.35
CA ASP A 120 -21.16 10.20 10.56
C ASP A 120 -21.57 10.96 9.29
N VAL A 121 -21.21 10.41 8.13
CA VAL A 121 -21.49 10.99 6.81
C VAL A 121 -22.20 9.97 5.95
N THR A 122 -23.43 10.30 5.53
CA THR A 122 -24.24 9.44 4.66
C THR A 122 -24.35 9.95 3.23
N ASP A 123 -24.15 11.26 3.02
CA ASP A 123 -24.21 11.91 1.72
C ASP A 123 -22.79 12.31 1.31
N VAL A 124 -22.20 11.50 0.42
CA VAL A 124 -20.84 11.69 -0.07
C VAL A 124 -20.93 12.43 -1.40
N PRO A 125 -20.30 13.62 -1.54
CA PRO A 125 -20.37 14.37 -2.78
C PRO A 125 -19.67 13.61 -3.92
N ASP A 126 -20.17 13.78 -5.14
CA ASP A 126 -19.55 13.22 -6.34
C ASP A 126 -18.33 14.06 -6.76
N VAL A 127 -17.17 13.72 -6.20
CA VAL A 127 -15.87 14.31 -6.53
C VAL A 127 -14.88 13.22 -6.95
N PRO A 128 -13.81 13.56 -7.70
CA PRO A 128 -12.82 12.59 -8.11
C PRO A 128 -12.18 11.88 -6.92
N ILE A 129 -11.94 10.58 -7.07
CA ILE A 129 -11.33 9.76 -6.04
C ILE A 129 -9.85 10.13 -5.89
N ILE A 130 -9.39 10.22 -4.64
CA ILE A 130 -7.97 10.39 -4.29
C ILE A 130 -7.49 9.19 -3.47
N PRO A 131 -6.18 8.99 -3.30
CA PRO A 131 -5.11 9.45 -4.20
C PRO A 131 -5.34 9.04 -5.65
N THR A 132 -4.84 9.84 -6.59
CA THR A 132 -4.79 9.46 -8.01
C THR A 132 -3.64 8.48 -8.26
N GLY A 133 -3.64 7.80 -9.41
CA GLY A 133 -2.53 6.92 -9.80
C GLY A 133 -1.15 7.58 -9.85
N ALA A 134 -1.08 8.91 -9.99
CA ALA A 134 0.17 9.66 -9.94
C ALA A 134 0.70 9.85 -8.51
N GLU A 135 -0.19 9.83 -7.51
CA GLU A 135 0.11 10.10 -6.10
C GLU A 135 0.34 8.81 -5.31
N ARG A 136 -0.01 7.64 -5.87
CA ARG A 136 0.07 6.34 -5.19
C ARG A 136 1.38 6.07 -4.46
N GLU A 137 2.52 6.48 -5.02
CA GLU A 137 3.84 6.25 -4.40
C GLU A 137 4.12 7.18 -3.21
N ASP A 138 3.37 8.27 -3.07
CA ASP A 138 3.45 9.21 -1.95
C ASP A 138 2.56 8.79 -0.76
N GLU A 139 1.79 7.70 -0.91
CA GLU A 139 0.78 7.25 0.06
C GLU A 139 1.33 6.39 1.20
N TRP A 140 2.65 6.29 1.34
CA TRP A 140 3.29 5.62 2.47
C TRP A 140 3.19 6.39 3.79
N GLY A 141 2.81 7.67 3.72
CA GLY A 141 2.63 8.56 4.87
C GLY A 141 3.94 9.14 5.40
N ASP A 142 3.82 10.08 6.34
CA ASP A 142 4.96 10.65 7.04
C ASP A 142 5.41 9.71 8.16
N THR A 143 6.67 9.29 8.11
CA THR A 143 7.27 8.44 9.15
C THR A 143 7.96 9.25 10.25
N GLY A 144 8.02 10.58 10.13
CA GLY A 144 8.77 11.45 11.03
C GLY A 144 10.26 11.56 10.68
N GLY A 145 10.98 12.29 11.54
CA GLY A 145 12.41 12.54 11.43
C GLY A 145 13.25 11.31 11.76
N PRO A 146 14.54 11.29 11.41
CA PRO A 146 15.46 10.29 11.93
C PRO A 146 15.59 10.43 13.45
N CYS A 147 15.66 9.31 14.16
CA CYS A 147 15.90 9.31 15.60
C CYS A 147 17.22 10.00 15.98
N SER A 148 17.23 10.59 17.17
CA SER A 148 18.47 11.04 17.80
C SER A 148 19.29 9.83 18.29
N PRO A 149 20.59 10.00 18.61
CA PRO A 149 21.36 8.94 19.28
C PRO A 149 20.79 8.51 20.64
N GLU A 150 20.00 9.36 21.30
CA GLU A 150 19.33 9.04 22.56
C GLU A 150 18.15 8.09 22.34
N ASP A 151 17.44 8.25 21.21
CA ASP A 151 16.30 7.40 20.82
C ASP A 151 16.72 6.18 19.99
N THR A 152 18.01 6.08 19.62
CA THR A 152 18.59 4.97 18.86
C THR A 152 19.58 4.18 19.72
N PRO A 153 19.09 3.27 20.59
CA PRO A 153 19.93 2.34 21.32
C PRO A 153 20.86 1.51 20.42
N GLU A 154 21.95 1.00 21.03
CA GLU A 154 22.89 0.11 20.33
C GLU A 154 22.16 -1.13 19.78
N GLY A 155 22.38 -1.45 18.51
CA GLY A 155 21.92 -2.70 17.89
C GLY A 155 20.81 -2.56 16.85
N ILE A 156 20.10 -1.42 16.77
CA ILE A 156 19.14 -1.18 15.67
C ILE A 156 19.82 -0.71 14.39
N ASP A 157 20.91 0.05 14.54
CA ASP A 157 21.67 0.60 13.42
C ASP A 157 22.13 -0.51 12.45
N GLY A 158 21.69 -0.40 11.21
CA GLY A 158 22.01 -1.37 10.15
C GLY A 158 21.08 -2.60 10.10
N LEU A 159 20.21 -2.80 11.10
CA LEU A 159 19.16 -3.82 11.07
C LEU A 159 17.82 -3.24 10.62
N GLY A 160 17.47 -2.02 11.02
CA GLY A 160 16.21 -1.37 10.66
C GLY A 160 16.30 0.15 10.61
N HIS A 161 15.14 0.80 10.47
CA HIS A 161 14.99 2.24 10.51
C HIS A 161 14.44 2.66 11.86
N CYS A 162 15.06 3.67 12.48
CA CYS A 162 14.50 4.38 13.62
C CYS A 162 13.95 5.73 13.15
N ARG A 163 12.69 6.01 13.45
CA ARG A 163 12.07 7.32 13.23
C ARG A 163 11.41 7.86 14.49
N VAL A 164 11.33 9.18 14.56
CA VAL A 164 10.72 9.89 15.68
C VAL A 164 9.77 10.98 15.18
N ILE A 165 8.64 11.09 15.86
CA ILE A 165 7.68 12.17 15.75
C ILE A 165 7.59 12.81 17.14
N GLU A 166 7.79 14.13 17.17
CA GLU A 166 7.70 14.95 18.38
C GLU A 166 6.45 15.84 18.26
N PRO A 167 5.89 16.36 19.36
CA PRO A 167 4.78 17.31 19.31
C PRO A 167 5.09 18.55 18.44
N ASP A 168 4.19 18.90 17.52
CA ASP A 168 4.40 19.98 16.53
C ASP A 168 4.55 21.36 17.19
N ASP A 169 3.94 21.57 18.36
CA ASP A 169 4.03 22.81 19.14
C ASP A 169 5.36 22.98 19.89
N GLY A 170 6.24 21.96 19.84
CA GLY A 170 7.53 21.92 20.50
C GLY A 170 7.44 21.80 22.03
N SER A 171 6.28 21.44 22.56
CA SER A 171 6.10 21.12 23.98
C SER A 171 6.82 19.83 24.37
N ALA A 172 7.09 19.66 25.67
CA ALA A 172 7.60 18.40 26.17
C ALA A 172 6.51 17.34 26.05
N PRO A 173 6.83 16.12 25.55
CA PRO A 173 5.83 15.08 25.36
C PRO A 173 5.24 14.64 26.70
N GLU A 174 3.92 14.47 26.74
CA GLU A 174 3.22 13.96 27.93
C GLU A 174 3.38 12.46 28.07
N ARG A 175 3.50 11.77 26.93
CA ARG A 175 3.63 10.32 26.81
C ARG A 175 4.59 9.97 25.69
N THR A 176 5.26 8.83 25.82
CA THR A 176 6.04 8.22 24.74
C THR A 176 5.42 6.90 24.34
N VAL A 177 5.11 6.73 23.06
CA VAL A 177 4.65 5.46 22.50
C VAL A 177 5.68 4.93 21.51
N VAL A 178 5.89 3.61 21.51
CA VAL A 178 6.83 2.96 20.60
C VAL A 178 6.08 2.08 19.61
N VAL A 179 6.31 2.26 18.31
CA VAL A 179 5.75 1.44 17.23
C VAL A 179 6.80 0.47 16.70
N ILE A 180 6.53 -0.83 16.67
CA ILE A 180 7.49 -1.84 16.20
C ILE A 180 6.87 -2.71 15.10
N GLY A 181 7.60 -2.90 14.00
CA GLY A 181 7.26 -3.92 13.02
C GLY A 181 7.72 -3.61 11.59
N ASP A 182 6.85 -3.92 10.64
CA ASP A 182 7.10 -3.84 9.20
C ASP A 182 6.31 -2.69 8.54
N SER A 183 6.07 -2.79 7.23
CA SER A 183 5.30 -1.82 6.47
C SER A 183 3.88 -1.62 7.00
N HIS A 184 3.25 -2.63 7.60
CA HIS A 184 1.91 -2.49 8.16
C HIS A 184 1.94 -1.69 9.47
N ALA A 185 2.98 -1.89 10.30
CA ALA A 185 3.22 -1.04 11.47
C ALA A 185 3.54 0.40 11.05
N GLN A 186 4.30 0.60 9.95
CA GLN A 186 4.54 1.93 9.39
C GLN A 186 3.24 2.64 9.01
N GLN A 187 2.26 1.93 8.46
CA GLN A 187 1.00 2.56 8.03
C GLN A 187 0.15 3.08 9.18
N LEU A 188 0.29 2.48 10.37
CA LEU A 188 -0.34 3.01 11.57
C LEU A 188 0.23 4.39 11.95
N LEU A 189 1.44 4.75 11.50
CA LEU A 189 2.04 6.03 11.86
C LEU A 189 1.21 7.23 11.39
N THR A 190 0.50 7.15 10.27
CA THR A 190 -0.33 8.28 9.81
C THR A 190 -1.43 8.64 10.82
N PRO A 191 -2.36 7.72 11.19
CA PRO A 191 -3.35 8.03 12.21
C PRO A 191 -2.75 8.22 13.62
N ILE A 192 -1.69 7.49 13.98
CA ILE A 192 -1.02 7.66 15.28
C ILE A 192 -0.38 9.05 15.39
N HIS A 193 0.23 9.57 14.34
CA HIS A 193 0.81 10.91 14.33
C HIS A 193 -0.25 11.96 14.61
N ARG A 194 -1.42 11.87 13.98
CA ARG A 194 -2.53 12.79 14.25
C ARG A 194 -3.05 12.69 15.68
N ALA A 195 -3.16 11.48 16.23
CA ALA A 195 -3.50 11.28 17.63
C ALA A 195 -2.42 11.86 18.56
N ALA A 196 -1.15 11.66 18.22
CA ALA A 196 -0.01 12.17 18.98
C ALA A 196 0.06 13.69 19.00
N ASP A 197 -0.22 14.36 17.88
CA ASP A 197 -0.30 15.82 17.82
C ASP A 197 -1.46 16.36 18.68
N ALA A 198 -2.63 15.74 18.59
CA ALA A 198 -3.79 16.13 19.40
C ALA A 198 -3.59 15.94 20.91
N GLN A 199 -2.84 14.91 21.30
CA GLN A 199 -2.66 14.50 22.69
C GLN A 199 -1.27 14.84 23.28
N GLY A 200 -0.36 15.41 22.49
CA GLY A 200 0.99 15.78 22.92
C GLY A 200 1.92 14.59 23.18
N TRP A 201 1.89 13.56 22.34
CA TRP A 201 2.73 12.37 22.47
C TRP A 201 4.00 12.46 21.64
N LYS A 202 5.06 11.81 22.11
CA LYS A 202 6.21 11.41 21.31
C LYS A 202 5.99 10.01 20.76
N VAL A 203 6.26 9.81 19.47
CA VAL A 203 6.18 8.49 18.81
C VAL A 203 7.58 8.11 18.35
N ILE A 204 8.12 7.02 18.88
CA ILE A 204 9.35 6.40 18.38
C ILE A 204 8.92 5.18 17.56
N SER A 205 9.51 4.96 16.39
CA SER A 205 9.23 3.78 15.59
C SER A 205 10.49 3.05 15.17
N TYR A 206 10.46 1.73 15.35
CA TYR A 206 11.50 0.80 14.92
C TYR A 206 10.92 -0.09 13.84
N LEU A 207 11.34 0.16 12.61
CA LEU A 207 10.70 -0.41 11.42
C LEU A 207 11.68 -1.16 10.54
N ARG A 208 11.29 -2.34 10.08
CA ARG A 208 11.98 -3.10 9.06
C ARG A 208 11.00 -3.76 8.10
N MET A 209 11.07 -3.36 6.84
CA MET A 209 10.17 -3.87 5.80
C MET A 209 10.19 -5.40 5.73
N ALA A 210 9.01 -5.99 5.62
CA ALA A 210 8.76 -7.43 5.61
C ALA A 210 9.14 -8.22 6.88
N CYS A 211 9.57 -7.56 7.96
CA CYS A 211 9.86 -8.20 9.25
C CYS A 211 8.76 -7.90 10.27
N ARG A 212 7.70 -8.70 10.25
CA ARG A 212 6.62 -8.64 11.24
C ARG A 212 7.17 -8.81 12.65
N TYR A 213 6.72 -8.00 13.60
CA TYR A 213 7.14 -8.12 14.99
C TYR A 213 6.66 -9.44 15.60
N THR A 214 7.58 -10.19 16.18
CA THR A 214 7.32 -11.47 16.85
C THR A 214 8.42 -11.77 17.87
N GLY A 215 8.14 -12.68 18.81
CA GLY A 215 9.18 -13.36 19.57
C GLY A 215 9.95 -14.38 18.73
N ASP A 216 10.85 -15.10 19.39
CA ASP A 216 11.66 -16.12 18.76
C ASP A 216 10.77 -17.26 18.25
N THR A 217 10.86 -17.54 16.94
CA THR A 217 10.03 -18.55 16.24
C THR A 217 10.89 -19.53 15.47
N GLU A 218 10.33 -20.70 15.13
CA GLU A 218 11.02 -21.73 14.35
C GLU A 218 10.15 -22.17 13.15
N PRO A 219 10.66 -22.11 11.90
CA PRO A 219 11.95 -21.56 11.50
C PRO A 219 11.91 -20.03 11.46
N ALA A 220 12.91 -19.40 12.07
CA ALA A 220 13.08 -17.96 12.06
C ALA A 220 13.86 -17.49 10.83
N ASP A 221 13.44 -16.38 10.21
CA ASP A 221 14.34 -15.59 9.37
C ASP A 221 15.36 -14.90 10.29
N ALA A 222 16.66 -15.17 10.07
CA ALA A 222 17.70 -14.73 10.99
C ALA A 222 17.78 -13.20 11.07
N GLU A 223 17.63 -12.52 9.94
CA GLU A 223 17.71 -11.06 9.87
C GLU A 223 16.51 -10.41 10.56
N CYS A 224 15.29 -10.89 10.32
CA CYS A 224 14.11 -10.40 11.02
C CYS A 224 14.14 -10.72 12.52
N SER A 225 14.73 -11.85 12.93
CA SER A 225 14.86 -12.22 14.34
C SER A 225 15.85 -11.32 15.07
N GLU A 226 17.01 -11.03 14.45
CA GLU A 226 17.98 -10.06 14.96
C GLU A 226 17.34 -8.67 15.09
N PHE A 227 16.59 -8.22 14.08
CA PHE A 227 15.86 -6.95 14.14
C PHE A 227 14.81 -6.94 15.25
N ASN A 228 13.96 -7.97 15.36
CA ASN A 228 12.91 -8.01 16.39
C ASN A 228 13.50 -8.03 17.81
N ALA A 229 14.62 -8.73 18.01
CA ALA A 229 15.33 -8.73 19.28
C ALA A 229 15.92 -7.34 19.61
N ALA A 230 16.56 -6.69 18.65
CA ALA A 230 17.11 -5.34 18.82
C ALA A 230 16.02 -4.28 19.03
N ALA A 231 14.94 -4.33 18.26
CA ALA A 231 13.79 -3.42 18.39
C ALA A 231 13.10 -3.57 19.74
N ARG A 232 12.93 -4.81 20.23
CA ARG A 232 12.41 -5.08 21.58
C ARG A 232 13.32 -4.49 22.65
N GLN A 233 14.62 -4.71 22.55
CA GLN A 233 15.57 -4.18 23.52
C GLN A 233 15.57 -2.64 23.55
N ALA A 234 15.58 -2.01 22.37
CA ALA A 234 15.52 -0.55 22.27
C ALA A 234 14.22 0.02 22.84
N ALA A 235 13.09 -0.63 22.57
CA ALA A 235 11.80 -0.25 23.14
C ALA A 235 11.78 -0.38 24.68
N LEU A 236 12.39 -1.42 25.25
CA LEU A 236 12.52 -1.55 26.70
C LEU A 236 13.42 -0.46 27.31
N GLU A 237 14.50 -0.09 26.63
CA GLU A 237 15.42 0.97 27.07
C GLU A 237 14.82 2.38 26.96
N ALA A 238 13.88 2.58 26.04
CA ALA A 238 13.15 3.84 25.91
C ALA A 238 12.09 4.05 27.02
N GLU A 239 11.77 3.02 27.82
CA GLU A 239 10.77 3.04 28.89
C GLU A 239 9.43 3.72 28.47
N PRO A 240 8.79 3.29 27.36
CA PRO A 240 7.60 3.96 26.84
C PRO A 240 6.36 3.70 27.71
N ASP A 241 5.38 4.57 27.57
CA ASP A 241 4.06 4.42 28.17
C ASP A 241 3.21 3.33 27.50
N ALA A 242 3.49 3.00 26.23
CA ALA A 242 2.86 1.88 25.52
C ALA A 242 3.69 1.45 24.29
N VAL A 243 3.52 0.19 23.88
CA VAL A 243 4.08 -0.37 22.63
C VAL A 243 2.96 -0.75 21.67
N LEU A 244 3.06 -0.32 20.42
CA LEU A 244 2.08 -0.56 19.36
C LEU A 244 2.69 -1.49 18.29
N THR A 245 2.00 -2.59 17.97
CA THR A 245 2.45 -3.54 16.94
C THR A 245 1.26 -4.17 16.20
N ILE A 246 1.52 -4.98 15.16
CA ILE A 246 0.49 -5.74 14.43
C ILE A 246 0.47 -7.20 14.94
N GLY A 247 -0.64 -7.61 15.56
CA GLY A 247 -0.77 -8.91 16.24
C GLY A 247 -1.32 -10.06 15.41
N THR A 248 -2.06 -9.77 14.33
CA THR A 248 -2.52 -10.79 13.36
C THR A 248 -1.75 -10.65 12.05
N ARG A 249 -1.85 -11.64 11.16
CA ARG A 249 -1.27 -11.61 9.81
C ARG A 249 -2.34 -11.99 8.80
N SER A 250 -2.66 -11.07 7.91
CA SER A 250 -3.54 -11.34 6.78
C SER A 250 -2.81 -12.07 5.64
N LEU A 251 -3.55 -12.94 4.94
CA LEU A 251 -3.05 -13.85 3.92
C LEU A 251 -3.90 -13.71 2.64
N PRO A 252 -3.31 -13.81 1.45
CA PRO A 252 -4.06 -13.66 0.19
C PRO A 252 -4.98 -14.85 -0.11
N GLU A 253 -4.80 -15.96 0.61
CA GLU A 253 -5.56 -17.20 0.48
C GLU A 253 -5.98 -17.72 1.86
N ALA A 254 -6.94 -18.65 1.87
CA ALA A 254 -7.43 -19.29 3.08
C ALA A 254 -6.27 -19.82 3.96
N PRO A 255 -6.29 -19.61 5.29
CA PRO A 255 -7.43 -19.14 6.08
C PRO A 255 -7.66 -17.61 6.09
N HIS A 256 -6.98 -16.85 5.22
CA HIS A 256 -7.05 -15.39 5.05
C HIS A 256 -6.49 -14.57 6.22
N GLU A 257 -6.42 -15.15 7.42
CA GLU A 257 -5.79 -14.52 8.56
C GLU A 257 -5.33 -15.56 9.57
N LYS A 258 -4.32 -15.22 10.36
CA LYS A 258 -3.91 -15.96 11.55
C LYS A 258 -3.31 -15.02 12.60
N LEU A 259 -3.19 -15.49 13.83
CA LEU A 259 -2.30 -14.83 14.80
C LEU A 259 -0.85 -14.86 14.27
N VAL A 260 -0.07 -13.82 14.52
CA VAL A 260 1.37 -13.86 14.23
C VAL A 260 2.00 -15.01 15.02
N ASP A 261 2.76 -15.87 14.34
CA ASP A 261 3.43 -17.00 14.99
C ASP A 261 4.40 -16.44 16.04
N GLY A 262 4.42 -17.00 17.27
CA GLY A 262 5.33 -16.52 18.33
C GLY A 262 4.99 -15.15 18.93
N TYR A 263 3.84 -14.57 18.60
CA TYR A 263 3.46 -13.23 19.05
C TYR A 263 3.39 -13.09 20.57
N GLU A 264 2.77 -14.05 21.28
CA GLU A 264 2.69 -14.04 22.75
C GLU A 264 4.08 -13.99 23.41
N ALA A 265 5.03 -14.77 22.90
CA ALA A 265 6.41 -14.75 23.39
C ALA A 265 7.14 -13.44 23.03
N GLY A 266 6.73 -12.77 21.94
CA GLY A 266 7.27 -11.48 21.52
C GLY A 266 6.88 -10.35 22.45
N VAL A 267 5.60 -10.30 22.85
CA VAL A 267 5.06 -9.24 23.69
C VAL A 267 5.31 -9.46 25.19
N ALA A 268 5.52 -10.71 25.63
CA ALA A 268 5.73 -11.04 27.05
C ALA A 268 6.78 -10.17 27.75
N PRO A 269 7.95 -9.83 27.17
CA PRO A 269 8.93 -8.98 27.83
C PRO A 269 8.44 -7.54 28.12
N PHE A 270 7.52 -7.00 27.33
CA PHE A 270 6.90 -5.70 27.61
C PHE A 270 5.89 -5.81 28.76
N LEU A 271 5.05 -6.85 28.70
CA LEU A 271 4.06 -7.13 29.74
C LEU A 271 4.74 -7.40 31.10
N ASP A 272 5.83 -8.16 31.12
CA ASP A 272 6.65 -8.42 32.31
C ASP A 272 7.30 -7.15 32.88
N ALA A 273 7.54 -6.14 32.03
CA ALA A 273 8.04 -4.83 32.42
C ALA A 273 6.91 -3.85 32.83
N GLY A 274 5.64 -4.25 32.75
CA GLY A 274 4.49 -3.39 33.03
C GLY A 274 4.22 -2.35 31.94
N ILE A 275 4.72 -2.58 30.72
CA ILE A 275 4.48 -1.72 29.56
C ILE A 275 3.29 -2.30 28.78
N PRO A 276 2.15 -1.58 28.68
CA PRO A 276 1.00 -2.07 27.94
C PRO A 276 1.28 -2.16 26.45
N VAL A 277 0.71 -3.18 25.81
CA VAL A 277 0.87 -3.46 24.39
C VAL A 277 -0.47 -3.33 23.68
N LEU A 278 -0.52 -2.45 22.68
CA LEU A 278 -1.65 -2.32 21.77
C LEU A 278 -1.34 -3.10 20.50
N ALA A 279 -1.99 -4.26 20.40
CA ALA A 279 -1.86 -5.17 19.30
C ALA A 279 -2.98 -4.88 18.29
N PHE A 280 -2.61 -4.35 17.12
CA PHE A 280 -3.57 -4.09 16.06
C PHE A 280 -3.84 -5.35 15.26
N ARG A 281 -5.11 -5.58 14.92
CA ARG A 281 -5.47 -6.53 13.87
C ARG A 281 -4.97 -6.01 12.52
N ASP A 282 -4.43 -6.91 11.72
CA ASP A 282 -3.87 -6.57 10.42
C ASP A 282 -4.93 -6.08 9.42
N ASN A 283 -4.48 -5.34 8.41
CA ASN A 283 -5.33 -4.89 7.31
C ASN A 283 -5.81 -6.08 6.47
N PRO A 284 -7.02 -5.99 5.86
CA PRO A 284 -7.46 -6.95 4.85
C PRO A 284 -6.43 -7.14 3.74
N ARG A 285 -6.22 -8.38 3.30
CA ARG A 285 -5.31 -8.72 2.20
C ARG A 285 -6.05 -9.36 1.03
N PHE A 286 -5.66 -8.96 -0.17
CA PHE A 286 -6.30 -9.36 -1.42
C PHE A 286 -5.28 -10.02 -2.37
N PRO A 287 -5.71 -10.95 -3.24
CA PRO A 287 -4.84 -11.59 -4.22
C PRO A 287 -4.53 -10.69 -5.44
N PHE A 288 -5.01 -9.44 -5.45
CA PHE A 288 -4.82 -8.46 -6.51
C PHE A 288 -4.72 -7.05 -5.94
N SER A 289 -4.17 -6.12 -6.73
CA SER A 289 -4.08 -4.71 -6.32
C SER A 289 -5.46 -4.06 -6.35
N MET A 290 -5.95 -3.66 -5.18
CA MET A 290 -7.22 -2.94 -5.04
C MET A 290 -7.17 -1.58 -5.74
N PHE A 291 -6.04 -0.87 -5.61
CA PHE A 291 -5.82 0.39 -6.31
C PHE A 291 -5.97 0.24 -7.83
N ALA A 292 -5.25 -0.73 -8.42
CA ALA A 292 -5.33 -0.99 -9.85
C ALA A 292 -6.73 -1.48 -10.27
N CYS A 293 -7.43 -2.19 -9.40
CA CYS A 293 -8.81 -2.62 -9.63
C CYS A 293 -9.73 -1.41 -9.81
N VAL A 294 -9.69 -0.47 -8.88
CA VAL A 294 -10.51 0.75 -8.89
C VAL A 294 -10.20 1.60 -10.12
N GLU A 295 -8.92 1.87 -10.39
CA GLU A 295 -8.48 2.63 -11.57
C GLU A 295 -8.94 2.02 -12.90
N THR A 296 -8.97 0.68 -12.96
CA THR A 296 -9.29 -0.04 -14.20
C THR A 296 -10.78 -0.22 -14.42
N TYR A 297 -11.50 -0.60 -13.35
CA TYR A 297 -12.88 -1.09 -13.45
C TYR A 297 -13.90 -0.13 -12.84
N GLY A 298 -13.47 0.78 -11.97
CA GLY A 298 -14.31 1.69 -11.19
C GLY A 298 -14.66 1.15 -9.79
N PRO A 299 -14.97 2.05 -8.84
CA PRO A 299 -15.18 1.71 -7.43
C PRO A 299 -16.40 0.82 -7.17
N ASP A 300 -17.45 0.93 -7.99
CA ASP A 300 -18.72 0.21 -7.78
C ASP A 300 -18.69 -1.24 -8.27
N ARG A 301 -17.58 -1.70 -8.84
CA ARG A 301 -17.49 -3.06 -9.37
C ARG A 301 -17.30 -4.05 -8.23
N GLU A 302 -18.09 -5.10 -8.23
CA GLU A 302 -18.03 -6.19 -7.23
C GLU A 302 -16.61 -6.74 -7.03
N ARG A 303 -15.82 -6.86 -8.11
CA ARG A 303 -14.42 -7.32 -8.02
C ARG A 303 -13.49 -6.38 -7.24
N CYS A 304 -13.84 -5.11 -7.06
CA CYS A 304 -13.11 -4.14 -6.25
C CYS A 304 -13.77 -3.94 -4.87
N ASN A 305 -14.75 -4.80 -4.53
CA ASN A 305 -15.42 -4.88 -3.24
C ASN A 305 -15.52 -6.35 -2.79
N PRO A 306 -14.37 -7.05 -2.64
CA PRO A 306 -14.34 -8.47 -2.32
C PRO A 306 -15.05 -8.77 -0.98
N PRO A 307 -15.60 -9.99 -0.82
CA PRO A 307 -16.21 -10.41 0.44
C PRO A 307 -15.21 -10.32 1.61
N ARG A 308 -15.64 -9.75 2.74
CA ARG A 308 -14.81 -9.60 3.94
C ARG A 308 -14.24 -10.94 4.41
N SER A 309 -15.03 -12.01 4.31
CA SER A 309 -14.63 -13.37 4.68
C SER A 309 -13.51 -13.97 3.81
N GLU A 310 -13.18 -13.35 2.67
CA GLU A 310 -12.07 -13.74 1.80
C GLU A 310 -10.82 -12.89 2.02
N SER A 311 -10.82 -12.02 3.04
CA SER A 311 -9.69 -11.13 3.35
C SER A 311 -9.29 -11.15 4.82
N LEU A 312 -10.23 -11.45 5.73
CA LEU A 312 -10.02 -11.60 7.16
C LEU A 312 -10.92 -12.72 7.72
N LEU A 313 -10.54 -13.28 8.87
CA LEU A 313 -11.42 -14.21 9.59
C LEU A 313 -12.66 -13.47 10.12
N PRO A 314 -13.82 -14.14 10.29
CA PRO A 314 -14.97 -13.50 10.94
C PRO A 314 -14.67 -13.06 12.38
N GLU A 315 -13.92 -13.87 13.12
CA GLU A 315 -13.47 -13.61 14.48
C GLU A 315 -12.00 -13.19 14.47
N ASN A 316 -11.66 -12.13 15.21
CA ASN A 316 -10.29 -11.65 15.32
C ASN A 316 -9.47 -12.66 16.16
N PRO A 317 -8.45 -13.33 15.59
CA PRO A 317 -7.69 -14.35 16.31
C PRO A 317 -6.83 -13.79 17.45
N LEU A 318 -6.68 -12.47 17.53
CA LEU A 318 -5.95 -11.80 18.61
C LEU A 318 -6.73 -11.70 19.91
N GLU A 319 -8.06 -11.72 19.87
CA GLU A 319 -8.93 -11.50 21.04
C GLU A 319 -8.70 -12.55 22.13
N GLU A 320 -8.55 -13.82 21.76
CA GLU A 320 -8.30 -14.90 22.73
C GLU A 320 -6.97 -14.72 23.46
N LEU A 321 -5.95 -14.20 22.78
CA LEU A 321 -4.66 -13.91 23.40
C LEU A 321 -4.75 -12.66 24.29
N ALA A 322 -5.33 -11.57 23.78
CA ALA A 322 -5.52 -10.33 24.55
C ALA A 322 -6.29 -10.56 25.85
N ALA A 323 -7.37 -11.36 25.82
CA ALA A 323 -8.15 -11.68 27.01
C ALA A 323 -7.39 -12.45 28.12
N ARG A 324 -6.19 -12.97 27.85
CA ARG A 324 -5.34 -13.67 28.83
C ARG A 324 -4.40 -12.73 29.58
N HIS A 325 -4.21 -11.50 29.12
CA HIS A 325 -3.22 -10.55 29.65
C HIS A 325 -3.87 -9.17 29.83
N GLU A 326 -3.89 -8.66 31.06
CA GLU A 326 -4.56 -7.38 31.38
C GLU A 326 -4.02 -6.20 30.58
N ASP A 327 -2.71 -6.17 30.35
CA ASP A 327 -1.99 -5.10 29.64
C ASP A 327 -1.78 -5.39 28.14
N LEU A 328 -2.46 -6.39 27.57
CA LEU A 328 -2.46 -6.66 26.12
C LEU A 328 -3.81 -6.31 25.52
N HIS A 329 -3.87 -5.20 24.80
CA HIS A 329 -5.11 -4.69 24.22
C HIS A 329 -5.19 -5.00 22.73
N SER A 330 -6.28 -5.65 22.30
CA SER A 330 -6.59 -5.88 20.88
C SER A 330 -7.27 -4.65 20.28
N ILE A 331 -6.76 -4.12 19.18
CA ILE A 331 -7.35 -2.99 18.44
C ILE A 331 -7.72 -3.46 17.03
N ASP A 332 -9.02 -3.48 16.71
CA ASP A 332 -9.51 -4.01 15.42
C ASP A 332 -10.19 -2.93 14.56
N LEU A 333 -9.47 -2.35 13.59
CA LEU A 333 -9.97 -1.33 12.65
C LEU A 333 -10.80 -1.91 11.49
N THR A 334 -11.18 -3.18 11.51
CA THR A 334 -11.91 -3.81 10.39
C THR A 334 -13.23 -3.11 10.08
N ASP A 335 -13.93 -2.59 11.10
CA ASP A 335 -15.18 -1.83 10.95
C ASP A 335 -14.98 -0.41 10.39
N ARG A 336 -13.73 -0.02 10.13
CA ARG A 336 -13.35 1.19 9.39
C ARG A 336 -12.63 0.89 8.09
N LEU A 337 -12.43 -0.37 7.74
CA LEU A 337 -11.82 -0.81 6.48
C LEU A 337 -12.80 -1.60 5.62
N CYS A 338 -13.79 -2.24 6.26
CA CYS A 338 -14.80 -3.07 5.63
C CYS A 338 -16.18 -2.71 6.16
N THR A 339 -17.19 -2.97 5.33
CA THR A 339 -18.57 -3.13 5.78
C THR A 339 -18.73 -4.49 6.47
N ASP A 340 -19.95 -4.80 6.90
CA ASP A 340 -20.26 -6.13 7.46
C ASP A 340 -19.95 -7.28 6.49
N THR A 341 -20.04 -7.06 5.18
CA THR A 341 -19.96 -8.14 4.17
C THR A 341 -18.83 -8.00 3.17
N VAL A 342 -18.37 -6.79 2.87
CA VAL A 342 -17.34 -6.53 1.84
C VAL A 342 -16.30 -5.54 2.34
N CYS A 343 -15.07 -5.65 1.83
CA CYS A 343 -14.01 -4.69 2.03
C CYS A 343 -13.87 -3.82 0.76
N PRO A 344 -14.43 -2.60 0.75
CA PRO A 344 -14.45 -1.76 -0.44
C PRO A 344 -13.07 -1.19 -0.78
N GLY A 345 -12.78 -1.05 -2.09
CA GLY A 345 -11.57 -0.38 -2.57
C GLY A 345 -11.60 1.15 -2.41
N VAL A 346 -12.79 1.74 -2.29
CA VAL A 346 -13.01 3.17 -2.09
C VAL A 346 -14.06 3.40 -1.03
N VAL A 347 -13.77 4.31 -0.10
CA VAL A 347 -14.72 4.77 0.92
C VAL A 347 -14.64 6.29 1.00
N GLY A 348 -15.78 6.98 0.91
CA GLY A 348 -15.84 8.43 1.07
C GLY A 348 -14.91 9.19 0.12
N ASN A 349 -14.88 8.80 -1.16
CA ASN A 349 -14.00 9.34 -2.21
C ASN A 349 -12.50 9.10 -2.01
N ILE A 350 -12.10 8.20 -1.12
CA ILE A 350 -10.69 7.87 -0.87
C ILE A 350 -10.43 6.40 -1.21
N GLN A 351 -9.38 6.12 -2.00
CA GLN A 351 -8.87 4.76 -2.19
C GLN A 351 -8.33 4.25 -0.87
N VAL A 352 -8.90 3.15 -0.37
CA VAL A 352 -8.52 2.61 0.92
C VAL A 352 -7.12 2.00 0.86
N TYR A 353 -6.78 1.32 -0.24
CA TYR A 353 -5.55 0.54 -0.36
C TYR A 353 -4.69 1.00 -1.53
N MET A 354 -3.37 1.06 -1.34
CA MET A 354 -2.41 1.38 -2.39
C MET A 354 -2.01 0.15 -3.24
N ASP A 355 -2.17 -1.05 -2.69
CA ASP A 355 -1.81 -2.30 -3.37
C ASP A 355 -2.71 -3.49 -2.94
N LEU A 356 -2.11 -4.59 -2.45
CA LEU A 356 -2.74 -5.83 -2.02
C LEU A 356 -3.28 -5.76 -0.58
N ASP A 357 -2.76 -4.87 0.27
CA ASP A 357 -3.08 -4.84 1.71
C ASP A 357 -2.64 -3.55 2.42
N HIS A 358 -1.82 -2.73 1.77
CA HIS A 358 -1.33 -1.49 2.34
C HIS A 358 -2.41 -0.40 2.27
N VAL A 359 -2.79 0.17 3.42
CA VAL A 359 -3.72 1.32 3.52
C VAL A 359 -3.06 2.63 3.06
N THR A 360 -3.75 3.42 2.24
CA THR A 360 -3.23 4.71 1.78
C THR A 360 -3.11 5.70 2.95
N SER A 361 -2.09 6.57 2.93
CA SER A 361 -1.96 7.61 3.96
C SER A 361 -3.17 8.54 3.95
N ALA A 362 -3.73 8.89 2.77
CA ALA A 362 -4.95 9.69 2.69
C ALA A 362 -6.13 9.04 3.43
N TYR A 363 -6.27 7.71 3.38
CA TYR A 363 -7.29 7.02 4.16
C TYR A 363 -6.93 6.94 5.65
N GLY A 364 -5.65 6.69 5.95
CA GLY A 364 -5.07 6.70 7.29
C GLY A 364 -5.36 7.99 8.05
N GLU A 365 -5.33 9.15 7.39
CA GLU A 365 -5.70 10.45 7.97
C GLU A 365 -7.15 10.43 8.51
N THR A 366 -8.07 9.76 7.81
CA THR A 366 -9.48 9.68 8.23
C THR A 366 -9.73 8.66 9.35
N LEU A 367 -8.78 7.74 9.58
CA LEU A 367 -8.79 6.79 10.68
C LEU A 367 -8.32 7.41 12.01
N ALA A 368 -7.67 8.58 11.98
CA ALA A 368 -7.09 9.20 13.16
C ALA A 368 -8.04 9.32 14.37
N PRO A 369 -9.31 9.77 14.22
CA PRO A 369 -10.23 9.84 15.35
C PRO A 369 -10.56 8.48 15.96
N ASP A 370 -10.67 7.42 15.14
CA ASP A 370 -10.95 6.07 15.63
C ASP A 370 -9.73 5.46 16.33
N VAL A 371 -8.53 5.67 15.78
CA VAL A 371 -7.27 5.22 16.39
C VAL A 371 -7.04 5.95 17.72
N GLU A 372 -7.16 7.28 17.73
CA GLU A 372 -7.04 8.09 18.95
C GLU A 372 -8.00 7.59 20.04
N HIS A 373 -9.29 7.47 19.72
CA HIS A 373 -10.30 7.02 20.67
C HIS A 373 -9.99 5.63 21.26
N ARG A 374 -9.63 4.68 20.40
CA ARG A 374 -9.36 3.29 20.82
C ARG A 374 -8.07 3.15 21.61
N VAL A 375 -7.04 3.94 21.28
CA VAL A 375 -5.79 3.98 22.06
C VAL A 375 -6.06 4.55 23.46
N LEU A 376 -6.77 5.68 23.54
CA LEU A 376 -7.12 6.31 24.81
C LEU A 376 -8.00 5.38 25.67
N GLU A 377 -9.02 4.76 25.08
CA GLU A 377 -9.92 3.82 25.77
C GLU A 377 -9.18 2.58 26.27
N ALA A 378 -8.33 1.96 25.43
CA ALA A 378 -7.59 0.76 25.80
C ALA A 378 -6.64 1.01 26.98
N LEU A 379 -6.04 2.20 27.04
CA LEU A 379 -5.04 2.56 28.05
C LEU A 379 -5.60 3.34 29.25
N ASP A 380 -6.90 3.61 29.26
CA ASP A 380 -7.56 4.51 30.24
C ASP A 380 -6.84 5.87 30.35
N TRP A 381 -6.40 6.42 29.21
CA TRP A 381 -5.75 7.72 29.15
C TRP A 381 -6.79 8.83 28.99
N PRO A 382 -6.62 9.99 29.67
CA PRO A 382 -7.53 11.12 29.51
C PRO A 382 -7.37 11.74 28.12
N ASP A 383 -8.49 12.16 27.51
CA ASP A 383 -8.46 13.05 26.35
C ASP A 383 -8.08 14.46 26.80
N ARG A 384 -7.05 15.04 26.17
CA ARG A 384 -6.56 16.39 26.47
C ARG A 384 -7.49 17.51 25.98
N ARG A 385 -8.41 17.24 25.07
CA ARG A 385 -9.26 18.26 24.43
C ARG A 385 -10.47 18.72 25.24
#